data_AF-A0A538BX14-F1
#
_entry.id   AF-A0A538BX14-F1
#
_cell.length_a   1.000
_cell.length_b   1.000
_cell.length_c   1.000
_cell.angle_alpha   90.00
_cell.angle_beta   90.00
_cell.angle_gamma   90.00
#
_symmetry.space_group_name_H-M   'P 1'
#
loop_
_entity.id
_entity.type
_entity.pdbx_description
1 polymer ?
#
loop_
_entity_poly.entity_id
_entity_poly.type
_entity_poly.pdbx_seq_one_letter_code
_entity_poly.pdbx_strand_id
1 'polypeptide(L)'
;MHTSSSAGLRLRGKRASNPIRLIQVSIALLVITSLVLLGGPVAALPGDLDPTFDGDGKTTTDFGLDTIDGGRAVAIQTDGRIVVAGQGDYQFGVARYNSDGSLDASFAGDGTSTVDMGNASMANAV
;
A
#
# COMPACT_ATOMS: atom_id res chain seq x y z
N MET A 1 82.30 -35.43 -5.24
CA MET A 1 81.01 -36.01 -5.68
C MET A 1 79.88 -35.11 -5.19
N HIS A 2 79.02 -34.72 -6.13
CA HIS A 2 78.10 -33.59 -6.07
C HIS A 2 76.85 -33.84 -5.20
N THR A 3 76.57 -32.85 -4.35
CA THR A 3 75.29 -32.27 -3.86
C THR A 3 73.92 -32.93 -4.10
N SER A 4 73.06 -32.76 -3.08
CA SER A 4 71.66 -32.24 -3.10
C SER A 4 70.65 -33.22 -2.46
N SER A 5 70.07 -32.90 -1.29
CA SER A 5 68.88 -32.05 -1.07
C SER A 5 67.56 -32.77 -1.35
N SER A 6 66.68 -32.84 -0.35
CA SER A 6 65.31 -32.35 -0.51
C SER A 6 64.56 -32.37 0.83
N ALA A 7 64.34 -31.18 1.39
CA ALA A 7 63.33 -30.95 2.41
C ALA A 7 61.95 -31.20 1.80
N GLY A 8 61.15 -32.07 2.42
CA GLY A 8 59.80 -32.39 1.97
C GLY A 8 58.82 -31.25 2.26
N LEU A 9 58.50 -30.44 1.25
CA LEU A 9 57.42 -29.47 1.31
C LEU A 9 56.08 -30.18 1.05
N ARG A 10 55.32 -30.46 2.11
CA ARG A 10 53.95 -30.98 1.98
C ARG A 10 53.05 -29.87 1.43
N LEU A 11 52.69 -29.97 0.15
CA LEU A 11 51.75 -29.08 -0.51
C LEU A 11 50.36 -29.21 0.12
N ARG A 12 49.91 -28.13 0.76
CA ARG A 12 48.53 -27.95 1.23
C ARG A 12 47.60 -27.96 0.02
N GLY A 13 46.82 -29.03 -0.16
CA GLY A 13 45.87 -29.17 -1.26
C GLY A 13 44.89 -28.01 -1.32
N LYS A 14 44.89 -27.27 -2.43
CA LYS A 14 43.85 -26.28 -2.73
C LYS A 14 42.55 -27.03 -2.99
N ARG A 15 41.53 -26.85 -2.12
CA ARG A 15 40.17 -27.30 -2.42
C ARG A 15 39.75 -26.66 -3.75
N ALA A 16 39.54 -27.48 -4.77
CA ALA A 16 38.97 -27.03 -6.03
C ALA A 16 37.57 -26.48 -5.77
N SER A 17 37.36 -25.19 -6.07
CA SER A 17 36.03 -24.60 -6.07
C SER A 17 35.22 -25.20 -7.22
N ASN A 18 34.13 -25.91 -6.92
CA ASN A 18 33.25 -26.48 -7.94
C ASN A 18 32.62 -25.35 -8.79
N PRO A 19 32.93 -25.24 -10.09
CA PRO A 19 32.43 -24.15 -10.94
C PRO A 19 30.91 -24.17 -11.08
N ILE A 20 30.30 -25.37 -10.98
CA ILE A 20 28.84 -25.57 -11.01
C ILE A 20 28.14 -24.88 -9.84
N ARG A 21 28.76 -24.85 -8.64
CA ARG A 21 28.18 -24.17 -7.46
C ARG A 21 28.16 -22.65 -7.63
N LEU A 22 29.15 -22.09 -8.32
CA LEU A 22 29.23 -20.65 -8.57
C LEU A 22 28.18 -20.21 -9.61
N ILE A 23 27.95 -21.04 -10.64
CA ILE A 23 26.92 -20.81 -11.66
C ILE A 23 25.51 -20.94 -11.05
N GLN A 24 25.25 -21.95 -10.20
CA GLN A 24 23.96 -22.10 -9.52
C GLN A 24 23.65 -20.95 -8.54
N VAL A 25 24.64 -20.46 -7.79
CA VAL A 25 24.49 -19.28 -6.92
C VAL A 25 24.23 -18.01 -7.75
N SER A 26 24.88 -17.87 -8.90
CA SER A 26 24.68 -16.71 -9.80
C SER A 26 23.28 -16.71 -10.43
N ILE A 27 22.78 -17.87 -10.88
CA ILE A 27 21.42 -18.02 -11.42
C ILE A 27 20.36 -17.78 -10.34
N ALA A 28 20.57 -18.30 -9.12
CA ALA A 28 19.65 -18.05 -8.00
C ALA A 28 19.59 -16.55 -7.63
N LEU A 29 20.72 -15.84 -7.66
CA LEU A 29 20.77 -14.40 -7.41
C LEU A 29 20.08 -13.59 -8.53
N LEU A 30 20.18 -14.04 -9.78
CA LEU A 30 19.55 -13.41 -10.95
C LEU A 30 18.02 -13.64 -10.99
N VAL A 31 17.55 -14.82 -10.54
CA VAL A 31 16.12 -15.11 -10.39
C VAL A 31 15.52 -14.32 -9.23
N ILE A 32 16.21 -14.21 -8.09
CA ILE A 32 15.76 -13.42 -6.93
C ILE A 32 15.77 -11.92 -7.24
N THR A 33 16.76 -11.38 -7.96
CA THR A 33 16.71 -9.99 -8.41
C THR A 33 15.64 -9.77 -9.47
N SER A 34 15.37 -10.72 -10.36
CA SER A 34 14.25 -10.62 -11.31
C SER A 34 12.87 -10.71 -10.64
N LEU A 35 12.74 -11.48 -9.55
CA LEU A 35 11.49 -11.63 -8.80
C LEU A 35 11.18 -10.42 -7.90
N VAL A 36 12.21 -9.62 -7.55
CA VAL A 36 12.07 -8.32 -6.88
C VAL A 36 11.79 -7.17 -7.86
N LEU A 37 12.01 -7.38 -9.17
CA LEU A 37 11.74 -6.40 -10.24
C LEU A 37 10.39 -6.59 -10.94
N LEU A 38 9.65 -7.66 -10.62
CA LEU A 38 8.32 -7.96 -11.18
C LEU A 38 7.16 -7.48 -10.29
N GLY A 39 7.47 -6.81 -9.18
CA GLY A 39 6.49 -6.27 -8.22
C GLY A 39 6.63 -4.76 -8.01
N GLY A 40 6.93 -3.99 -9.07
CA GLY A 40 6.77 -2.53 -9.02
C GLY A 40 5.30 -2.16 -8.78
N PRO A 41 5.00 -0.99 -8.19
CA PRO A 41 3.61 -0.55 -8.03
C PRO A 41 2.95 -0.61 -9.41
N VAL A 42 1.91 -1.44 -9.52
CA VAL A 42 1.10 -1.51 -10.74
C VAL A 42 0.38 -0.17 -10.81
N ALA A 43 0.96 0.79 -11.52
CA ALA A 43 0.27 2.03 -11.81
C ALA A 43 -1.01 1.68 -12.57
N ALA A 44 -2.14 2.18 -12.10
CA ALA A 44 -3.41 2.06 -12.79
C ALA A 44 -3.28 2.51 -14.25
N LEU A 45 -3.89 1.77 -15.18
CA LEU A 45 -4.06 2.25 -16.54
C LEU A 45 -5.09 3.40 -16.54
N PRO A 46 -5.10 4.27 -17.56
CA PRO A 46 -6.14 5.30 -17.68
C PRO A 46 -7.55 4.69 -17.66
N GLY A 47 -8.33 5.06 -16.65
CA GLY A 47 -9.69 4.55 -16.42
C GLY A 47 -9.78 3.47 -15.33
N ASP A 48 -8.66 2.94 -14.85
CA ASP A 48 -8.63 2.07 -13.68
C ASP A 48 -8.82 2.88 -12.39
N LEU A 49 -9.27 2.19 -11.33
CA LEU A 49 -9.23 2.75 -9.98
C LEU A 49 -7.77 2.98 -9.56
N ASP A 50 -7.49 4.09 -8.89
CA ASP A 50 -6.14 4.43 -8.41
C ASP A 50 -5.75 3.53 -7.23
N PRO A 51 -4.84 2.55 -7.38
CA PRO A 51 -4.52 1.61 -6.32
C PRO A 51 -3.76 2.24 -5.14
N THR A 52 -3.31 3.50 -5.26
CA THR A 52 -2.73 4.23 -4.14
C THR A 52 -3.78 4.81 -3.19
N PHE A 53 -5.05 4.76 -3.57
CA PHE A 53 -6.19 5.17 -2.75
C PHE A 53 -6.75 3.95 -2.00
N ASP A 54 -6.50 3.85 -0.70
CA ASP A 54 -6.90 2.75 0.21
C ASP A 54 -6.46 1.34 -0.25
N GLY A 55 -5.49 1.25 -1.17
CA GLY A 55 -4.91 0.01 -1.66
C GLY A 55 -5.69 -0.71 -2.78
N ASP A 56 -6.99 -0.47 -2.91
CA ASP A 56 -7.84 -1.04 -3.97
C ASP A 56 -8.56 0.03 -4.83
N GLY A 57 -8.28 1.30 -4.56
CA GLY A 57 -8.75 2.46 -5.30
C GLY A 57 -10.13 2.97 -4.94
N LYS A 58 -10.65 2.57 -3.77
CA LYS A 58 -11.93 3.04 -3.24
C LYS A 58 -11.92 2.94 -1.72
N THR A 59 -12.77 3.73 -1.08
CA THR A 59 -13.04 3.57 0.34
C THR A 59 -14.52 3.72 0.60
N THR A 60 -15.01 3.06 1.65
CA THR A 60 -16.40 3.18 2.11
C THR A 60 -16.40 3.35 3.62
N THR A 61 -17.26 4.22 4.10
CA THR A 61 -17.46 4.45 5.53
C THR A 61 -18.90 4.18 5.87
N ASP A 62 -19.10 3.32 6.86
CA ASP A 62 -20.38 3.04 7.47
C ASP A 62 -20.54 3.97 8.67
N PHE A 63 -21.65 4.71 8.71
CA PHE A 63 -21.98 5.60 9.82
C PHE A 63 -22.73 4.88 10.96
N GLY A 64 -22.94 3.56 10.85
CA GLY A 64 -23.59 2.72 11.86
C GLY A 64 -25.10 2.94 11.92
N LEU A 65 -25.70 3.34 10.80
CA LEU A 65 -27.14 3.61 10.70
C LEU A 65 -27.85 2.36 10.16
N ASP A 66 -29.08 2.11 10.60
CA ASP A 66 -29.85 0.91 10.21
C ASP A 66 -30.32 0.92 8.73
N THR A 67 -29.75 1.78 7.89
CA THR A 67 -30.13 1.99 6.48
C THR A 67 -28.91 2.12 5.56
N ILE A 68 -29.14 2.34 4.26
CA ILE A 68 -28.06 2.55 3.29
C ILE A 68 -27.52 3.98 3.42
N ASP A 69 -26.22 4.10 3.71
CA ASP A 69 -25.50 5.37 3.67
C ASP A 69 -25.17 5.78 2.23
N GLY A 70 -25.43 7.06 1.91
CA GLY A 70 -25.16 7.61 0.58
C GLY A 70 -24.35 8.90 0.64
N GLY A 71 -23.17 8.91 0.03
CA GLY A 71 -22.42 10.13 -0.28
C GLY A 71 -23.15 10.95 -1.35
N ARG A 72 -23.37 12.24 -1.08
CA ARG A 72 -24.13 13.16 -1.95
C ARG A 72 -23.28 14.30 -2.51
N ALA A 73 -22.24 14.70 -1.78
CA ALA A 73 -21.33 15.75 -2.18
C ALA A 73 -19.89 15.42 -1.79
N VAL A 74 -18.95 15.93 -2.57
CA VAL A 74 -17.51 15.78 -2.32
C VAL A 74 -16.80 17.10 -2.57
N ALA A 75 -15.84 17.42 -1.71
CA ALA A 75 -14.95 18.58 -1.86
C ALA A 75 -13.52 18.20 -1.48
N ILE A 76 -12.55 18.80 -2.15
CA ILE A 76 -11.13 18.68 -1.83
C ILE A 76 -10.70 19.96 -1.11
N GLN A 77 -10.15 19.81 0.09
CA GLN A 77 -9.60 20.91 0.88
C GLN A 77 -8.23 21.33 0.33
N THR A 78 -7.78 22.55 0.66
CA THR A 78 -6.51 23.10 0.17
C THR A 78 -5.27 22.31 0.63
N ASP A 79 -5.40 21.51 1.68
CA ASP A 79 -4.36 20.63 2.21
C ASP A 79 -4.38 19.23 1.59
N GLY A 80 -5.27 18.97 0.62
CA GLY A 80 -5.40 17.69 -0.07
C GLY A 80 -6.33 16.69 0.61
N ARG A 81 -6.94 17.02 1.76
CA ARG A 81 -7.97 16.18 2.37
C ARG A 81 -9.27 16.20 1.57
N ILE A 82 -10.01 15.12 1.65
CA ILE A 82 -11.27 14.94 0.92
C ILE A 82 -12.39 14.93 1.94
N VAL A 83 -13.40 15.79 1.77
CA VAL A 83 -14.60 15.81 2.59
C VAL A 83 -15.74 15.25 1.76
N VAL A 84 -16.40 14.23 2.28
CA VAL A 84 -17.62 13.65 1.71
C VAL A 84 -18.77 13.94 2.66
N ALA A 85 -19.84 14.53 2.14
CA ALA A 85 -21.08 14.75 2.87
C ALA A 85 -22.20 13.90 2.27
N GLY A 86 -23.05 13.36 3.12
CA GLY A 86 -24.07 12.40 2.74
C GLY A 86 -25.21 12.33 3.75
N GLN A 87 -26.06 11.33 3.57
CA GLN A 87 -27.10 11.02 4.54
C GLN A 87 -27.36 9.50 4.59
N GLY A 88 -27.79 9.04 5.74
CA GLY A 88 -28.39 7.72 6.00
C GLY A 88 -29.47 7.90 7.06
N ASP A 89 -30.59 7.18 6.96
CA ASP A 89 -31.71 7.24 7.91
C ASP A 89 -32.13 8.65 8.40
N TYR A 90 -32.27 9.61 7.47
CA TYR A 90 -32.57 11.02 7.77
C TYR A 90 -31.52 11.79 8.60
N GLN A 91 -30.37 11.16 8.87
CA GLN A 91 -29.24 11.79 9.52
C GLN A 91 -28.25 12.29 8.48
N PHE A 92 -27.73 13.49 8.73
CA PHE A 92 -26.65 14.05 7.93
C PHE A 92 -25.32 13.48 8.41
N GLY A 93 -24.49 12.99 7.48
CA GLY A 93 -23.18 12.41 7.78
C GLY A 93 -22.07 13.12 7.01
N VAL A 94 -20.92 13.29 7.66
CA VAL A 94 -19.69 13.79 7.06
C VAL A 94 -18.55 12.84 7.39
N ALA A 95 -17.81 12.42 6.37
CA ALA A 95 -16.53 11.75 6.52
C ALA A 95 -15.42 12.61 5.91
N ARG A 96 -14.26 12.63 6.57
CA ARG A 96 -13.05 13.26 6.02
C ARG A 96 -11.96 12.21 5.84
N TYR A 97 -11.37 12.21 4.65
CA TYR A 97 -10.30 11.32 4.26
C TYR A 97 -9.02 12.11 3.98
N ASN A 98 -7.88 11.46 4.16
CA ASN A 98 -6.60 11.90 3.63
C ASN A 98 -6.58 11.71 2.10
N SER A 99 -5.57 12.27 1.43
CA SER A 99 -5.42 12.16 -0.01
C SER A 99 -5.21 10.72 -0.51
N ASP A 100 -4.79 9.82 0.38
CA ASP A 100 -4.61 8.38 0.11
C ASP A 100 -5.87 7.55 0.38
N GLY A 101 -7.01 8.20 0.65
CA GLY A 101 -8.29 7.52 0.90
C GLY A 101 -8.48 7.01 2.33
N SER A 102 -7.46 7.06 3.19
CA SER A 102 -7.62 6.68 4.60
C SER A 102 -8.46 7.70 5.38
N LEU A 103 -9.25 7.25 6.36
CA LEU A 103 -10.00 8.14 7.27
C LEU A 103 -9.06 9.06 8.06
N ASP A 104 -9.37 10.35 8.08
CA ASP A 104 -8.61 11.34 8.84
C ASP A 104 -9.08 11.40 10.29
N ALA A 105 -8.44 10.61 11.16
CA ALA A 105 -8.76 10.56 12.59
C ALA A 105 -8.63 11.91 13.34
N SER A 106 -8.00 12.94 12.73
CA SER A 106 -7.99 14.29 13.32
C SER A 106 -9.33 15.02 13.18
N PHE A 107 -10.21 14.55 12.31
CA PHE A 107 -11.57 15.06 12.16
C PHE A 107 -12.50 14.34 13.12
N ALA A 108 -13.13 15.08 14.04
CA ALA A 108 -14.12 14.55 14.99
C ALA A 108 -13.69 13.34 15.86
N GLY A 109 -12.41 12.95 15.82
CA GLY A 109 -11.80 11.88 16.62
C GLY A 109 -11.62 10.55 15.88
N ASP A 110 -12.45 10.28 14.88
CA ASP A 110 -12.44 9.02 14.11
C ASP A 110 -12.58 9.21 12.59
N GLY A 111 -12.62 10.46 12.12
CA GLY A 111 -12.80 10.79 10.71
C GLY A 111 -14.25 10.99 10.29
N THR A 112 -15.21 10.86 11.19
CA THR A 112 -16.65 10.92 10.89
C THR A 112 -17.44 11.81 11.84
N SER A 113 -18.56 12.36 11.37
CA SER A 113 -19.50 13.07 12.22
C SER A 113 -20.91 12.92 11.66
N THR A 114 -21.85 12.53 12.50
CA THR A 114 -23.27 12.49 12.17
C THR A 114 -24.05 13.52 12.97
N VAL A 115 -25.09 14.05 12.35
CA VAL A 115 -26.06 14.95 12.99
C VAL A 115 -27.44 14.39 12.75
N ASP A 116 -28.09 13.98 13.83
CA ASP A 116 -29.52 13.67 13.81
C ASP A 116 -30.29 14.98 13.64
N MET A 117 -30.96 15.10 12.49
CA MET A 117 -31.76 16.29 12.17
C MET A 117 -33.26 16.06 12.47
N GLY A 118 -33.63 14.93 13.08
CA GLY A 118 -35.00 14.51 13.34
C GLY A 118 -35.75 14.03 12.09
N ASN A 119 -36.94 13.47 12.30
CA ASN A 119 -37.76 12.73 11.32
C ASN A 119 -38.22 13.50 10.05
N ALA A 120 -37.70 14.71 9.75
CA ALA A 120 -38.18 15.52 8.63
C ALA A 120 -37.17 16.53 8.05
N SER A 121 -35.86 16.35 8.25
CA SER A 121 -34.88 17.37 7.85
C SER A 121 -33.95 16.88 6.74
N MET A 122 -34.13 17.39 5.52
CA MET A 122 -33.19 17.19 4.41
C MET A 122 -32.11 18.28 4.46
N ALA A 123 -30.83 17.90 4.61
CA ALA A 123 -29.71 18.80 4.39
C ALA A 123 -29.36 18.85 2.89
N ASN A 124 -29.58 19.99 2.25
CA ASN A 124 -29.07 20.25 0.90
C ASN A 124 -27.72 20.96 1.00
N ALA A 125 -26.72 20.48 0.24
CA ALA A 125 -25.51 21.24 -0.01
C ALA A 125 -25.83 22.41 -0.97
N VAL A 126 -25.23 23.58 -0.71
CA VAL A 126 -25.21 24.73 -1.64
C VAL A 126 -23.85 24.78 -2.31
#